data_AF-A0A160TD70-F1
#
_entry.id   AF-A0A160TD70-F1
#
_cell.length_a   1.000
_cell.length_b   1.000
_cell.length_c   1.000
_cell.angle_alpha   90.00
_cell.angle_beta   90.00
_cell.angle_gamma   90.00
#
_symmetry.space_group_name_H-M   'P 1'
#
loop_
_entity.id
_entity.type
_entity.pdbx_description
1 polymer ?
#
loop_
_entity_poly.entity_id
_entity_poly.type
_entity_poly.pdbx_seq_one_letter_code
_entity_poly.pdbx_strand_id
1 'polypeptide(L)'
;MDAARFLIYCYSGMRKHEVDALKKNCLNSIHIPGLGELPILLSNTSKMTNSNYSESALPWATCSQVIPAVEACESIGKMMNSPSDFLFARFDFPMKIRTFINTDDHRQTILKYISRGSDELRVRESDIVELENFDAFRDWRNDPNLNLKVGEYFHISNHQFRRSTAIYAARSGKVSLPSLKFQFKHLSEVMTMLYRENASFAENILNIVKTGDSHDVIRDYRNELMLLEAQEFEAHVVKSTDKLFGGSGSRFEQEKYNNPSWLNSIEEIEKRVKDGRISYRETAIGGCSSREMCDKFSLDEIIPCLAGCDDAILGGDDGLGLKRGAKLKKYKETLETELEYLEPEHPSAHLARKEITLIHQKLIEMEAIDD
;
A
#
# COMPACT_ATOMS: atom_id res chain seq x y z
N MET A 1 -17.69 6.16 -20.84
CA MET A 1 -16.28 6.57 -20.91
C MET A 1 -15.79 7.21 -19.62
N ASP A 2 -16.46 8.22 -19.06
CA ASP A 2 -15.98 8.83 -17.81
C ASP A 2 -15.96 7.87 -16.61
N ALA A 3 -17.00 7.04 -16.42
CA ALA A 3 -16.99 5.98 -15.40
C ALA A 3 -15.80 5.00 -15.55
N ALA A 4 -15.40 4.67 -16.79
CA ALA A 4 -14.23 3.83 -17.03
C ALA A 4 -12.93 4.57 -16.69
N ARG A 5 -12.82 5.88 -17.00
CA ARG A 5 -11.69 6.69 -16.51
C ARG A 5 -11.58 6.68 -15.00
N PHE A 6 -12.72 6.81 -14.29
CA PHE A 6 -12.76 6.75 -12.83
C PHE A 6 -12.16 5.44 -12.30
N LEU A 7 -12.60 4.28 -12.82
CA LEU A 7 -12.06 2.98 -12.43
C LEU A 7 -10.55 2.88 -12.71
N ILE A 8 -10.10 3.35 -13.87
CA ILE A 8 -8.66 3.38 -14.19
C ILE A 8 -7.91 4.26 -13.18
N TYR A 9 -8.39 5.45 -12.84
CA TYR A 9 -7.75 6.29 -11.83
C TYR A 9 -7.67 5.61 -10.45
N CYS A 10 -8.75 4.97 -10.00
CA CYS A 10 -8.82 4.28 -8.71
C CYS A 10 -7.74 3.20 -8.57
N TYR A 11 -7.58 2.35 -9.59
CA TYR A 11 -6.76 1.14 -9.49
C TYR A 11 -5.34 1.28 -10.01
N SER A 12 -5.05 2.31 -10.82
CA SER A 12 -3.69 2.56 -11.33
C SER A 12 -2.98 3.72 -10.63
N GLY A 13 -3.73 4.67 -10.05
CA GLY A 13 -3.18 5.92 -9.52
C GLY A 13 -2.53 6.82 -10.59
N MET A 14 -2.82 6.59 -11.87
CA MET A 14 -2.32 7.39 -12.98
C MET A 14 -2.81 8.85 -12.92
N ARG A 15 -2.01 9.80 -13.40
CA ARG A 15 -2.45 11.20 -13.59
C ARG A 15 -3.42 11.31 -14.75
N LYS A 16 -4.16 12.42 -14.79
CA LYS A 16 -5.06 12.75 -15.91
C LYS A 16 -4.39 12.59 -17.27
N HIS A 17 -3.22 13.20 -17.47
CA HIS A 17 -2.50 13.12 -18.74
C HIS A 17 -1.96 11.71 -19.04
N GLU A 18 -1.60 10.93 -18.02
CA GLU A 18 -1.13 9.55 -18.17
C GLU A 18 -2.30 8.66 -18.64
N VAL A 19 -3.52 8.87 -18.14
CA VAL A 19 -4.72 8.15 -18.62
C VAL A 19 -5.17 8.64 -20.00
N ASP A 20 -5.10 9.94 -20.26
CA ASP A 20 -5.45 10.50 -21.57
C ASP A 20 -4.49 10.01 -22.68
N ALA A 21 -3.28 9.56 -22.32
CA ALA A 21 -2.29 9.01 -23.25
C ALA A 21 -2.43 7.49 -23.51
N LEU A 22 -3.35 6.79 -22.82
CA LEU A 22 -3.59 5.36 -23.05
C LEU A 22 -4.06 5.09 -24.48
N LYS A 23 -3.51 4.04 -25.10
CA LYS A 23 -3.88 3.58 -26.46
C LYS A 23 -4.90 2.44 -26.43
N LYS A 24 -5.57 2.17 -27.56
CA LYS A 24 -6.59 1.11 -27.77
C LYS A 24 -6.11 -0.35 -27.60
N ASN A 25 -4.89 -0.59 -27.13
CA ASN A 25 -4.32 -1.92 -26.81
C ASN A 25 -3.36 -1.76 -25.61
N CYS A 26 -3.75 -0.97 -24.62
CA CYS A 26 -2.89 -0.64 -23.49
C CYS A 26 -2.86 -1.72 -22.40
N LEU A 27 -3.78 -2.68 -22.45
CA LEU A 27 -3.89 -3.75 -21.46
C LEU A 27 -2.91 -4.88 -21.78
N ASN A 28 -2.02 -5.16 -20.85
CA ASN A 28 -1.11 -6.30 -20.87
C ASN A 28 -1.21 -7.07 -19.55
N SER A 29 -0.56 -8.24 -19.46
CA SER A 29 -0.35 -8.94 -18.19
C SER A 29 1.14 -9.25 -18.00
N ILE A 30 1.56 -9.34 -16.74
CA ILE A 30 2.88 -9.81 -16.35
C ILE A 30 2.69 -11.00 -15.42
N HIS A 31 3.34 -12.12 -15.74
CA HIS A 31 3.43 -13.26 -14.83
C HIS A 31 4.44 -12.98 -13.73
N ILE A 32 4.00 -13.01 -12.48
CA ILE A 32 4.87 -12.91 -11.31
C ILE A 32 4.89 -14.28 -10.62
N PRO A 33 6.06 -14.94 -10.48
CA PRO A 33 6.17 -16.20 -9.75
C PRO A 33 5.56 -16.08 -8.34
N GLY A 34 4.60 -16.95 -8.02
CA GLY A 34 3.91 -16.97 -6.73
C GLY A 34 2.72 -16.01 -6.58
N LEU A 35 2.57 -15.00 -7.45
CA LEU A 35 1.44 -14.05 -7.46
C LEU A 35 0.46 -14.30 -8.63
N GLY A 36 0.92 -14.98 -9.68
CA GLY A 36 0.12 -15.25 -10.88
C GLY A 36 0.17 -14.11 -11.90
N GLU A 37 -0.87 -14.02 -12.73
CA GLU A 37 -1.00 -12.99 -13.78
C GLU A 37 -1.47 -11.66 -13.20
N LEU A 38 -0.60 -10.66 -13.21
CA LEU A 38 -0.96 -9.30 -12.81
C LEU A 38 -1.30 -8.46 -14.05
N PRO A 39 -2.51 -7.88 -14.15
CA PRO A 39 -2.84 -6.97 -15.23
C PRO A 39 -2.08 -5.65 -15.08
N ILE A 40 -1.58 -5.14 -16.20
CA ILE A 40 -0.86 -3.87 -16.30
C ILE A 40 -1.43 -2.99 -17.41
N LEU A 41 -1.34 -1.68 -17.20
CA LEU A 41 -1.63 -0.68 -18.23
C LEU A 41 -0.33 -0.08 -18.77
N LEU A 42 -0.20 -0.04 -20.09
CA LEU A 42 0.91 0.60 -20.79
C LEU A 42 0.50 2.00 -21.24
N SER A 43 1.20 3.02 -20.75
CA SER A 43 1.00 4.42 -21.15
C SER A 43 2.30 5.21 -21.21
N ASN A 44 2.23 6.46 -21.63
CA ASN A 44 3.36 7.37 -21.64
C ASN A 44 3.18 8.47 -20.59
N THR A 45 4.28 8.95 -20.00
CA THR A 45 4.27 10.08 -19.05
C THR A 45 5.16 11.20 -19.56
N SER A 46 4.76 12.46 -19.36
CA SER A 46 5.51 13.64 -19.80
C SER A 46 6.71 14.01 -18.90
N LYS A 47 7.00 13.19 -17.89
CA LYS A 47 7.90 13.56 -16.79
C LYS A 47 9.38 13.29 -17.04
N MET A 48 9.72 12.45 -18.02
CA MET A 48 11.05 11.87 -18.12
C MET A 48 11.88 12.39 -19.31
N THR A 49 11.28 13.14 -20.23
CA THR A 49 11.93 13.60 -21.47
C THR A 49 11.52 15.04 -21.78
N ASN A 50 12.39 15.79 -22.48
CA ASN A 50 12.06 17.14 -22.98
C ASN A 50 11.00 17.12 -24.10
N SER A 51 10.69 15.93 -24.64
CA SER A 51 9.52 15.67 -25.49
C SER A 51 8.29 15.45 -24.61
N ASN A 52 7.11 15.91 -25.05
CA ASN A 52 5.88 15.94 -24.26
C ASN A 52 5.42 14.58 -23.66
N TYR A 53 6.05 13.46 -23.98
CA TYR A 53 5.79 12.12 -23.45
C TYR A 53 7.06 11.25 -23.47
N SER A 54 7.15 10.29 -22.56
CA SER A 54 8.21 9.28 -22.50
C SER A 54 8.32 8.55 -23.84
N GLU A 55 9.54 8.33 -24.32
CA GLU A 55 9.78 7.69 -25.63
C GLU A 55 9.23 6.26 -25.70
N SER A 56 9.28 5.54 -24.57
CA SER A 56 8.70 4.20 -24.42
C SER A 56 7.48 4.22 -23.51
N ALA A 57 6.53 3.32 -23.80
CA ALA A 57 5.39 3.09 -22.92
C ALA A 57 5.88 2.40 -21.63
N LEU A 58 5.43 2.91 -20.49
CA LEU A 58 5.76 2.42 -19.16
C LEU A 58 4.59 1.62 -18.58
N PRO A 59 4.86 0.63 -17.73
CA PRO A 59 3.80 -0.17 -17.10
C PRO A 59 3.30 0.46 -15.80
N TRP A 60 1.98 0.41 -15.59
CA TRP A 60 1.30 0.65 -14.32
C TRP A 60 0.62 -0.64 -13.89
N ALA A 61 0.90 -1.09 -12.66
CA ALA A 61 0.16 -2.20 -12.07
C ALA A 61 -1.30 -1.80 -11.84
N THR A 62 -2.22 -2.72 -12.08
CA THR A 62 -3.66 -2.54 -11.84
C THR A 62 -4.27 -3.86 -11.39
N CYS A 63 -5.60 -3.94 -11.31
CA CYS A 63 -6.37 -5.13 -10.98
C CYS A 63 -7.32 -5.54 -12.12
N SER A 64 -7.92 -6.72 -11.99
CA SER A 64 -8.84 -7.32 -12.98
C SER A 64 -10.09 -6.47 -13.23
N GLN A 65 -10.50 -5.65 -12.26
CA GLN A 65 -11.64 -4.73 -12.36
C GLN A 65 -11.46 -3.66 -13.45
N VAL A 66 -10.23 -3.40 -13.89
CA VAL A 66 -9.94 -2.43 -14.97
C VAL A 66 -10.13 -3.03 -16.36
N ILE A 67 -10.00 -4.35 -16.52
CA ILE A 67 -10.16 -5.05 -17.80
C ILE A 67 -11.49 -4.69 -18.49
N PRO A 68 -12.67 -4.88 -17.84
CA PRO A 68 -13.95 -4.54 -18.48
C PRO A 68 -14.08 -3.04 -18.77
N ALA A 69 -13.42 -2.17 -18.01
CA ALA A 69 -13.43 -0.74 -18.25
C ALA A 69 -12.69 -0.35 -19.55
N VAL A 70 -11.55 -1.00 -19.81
CA VAL A 70 -10.76 -0.82 -21.05
C VAL A 70 -11.51 -1.41 -22.24
N GLU A 71 -12.00 -2.64 -22.13
CA GLU A 71 -12.75 -3.34 -23.21
C GLU A 71 -14.02 -2.58 -23.62
N ALA A 72 -14.75 -2.02 -22.65
CA ALA A 72 -15.91 -1.18 -22.91
C ALA A 72 -15.54 0.08 -23.70
N CYS A 73 -14.42 0.73 -23.37
CA CYS A 73 -13.95 1.92 -24.08
C CYS A 73 -13.49 1.60 -25.50
N GLU A 74 -12.79 0.48 -25.70
CA GLU A 74 -12.40 0.01 -27.04
C GLU A 74 -13.62 -0.31 -27.90
N SER A 75 -14.61 -1.00 -27.32
CA SER A 75 -15.87 -1.33 -28.01
C SER A 75 -16.63 -0.08 -28.43
N ILE A 76 -16.76 0.91 -27.53
CA ILE A 76 -17.36 2.22 -27.82
C ILE A 76 -16.58 2.93 -28.93
N GLY A 77 -15.24 2.94 -28.86
CA GLY A 77 -14.39 3.54 -29.88
C GLY A 77 -14.55 2.91 -31.28
N LYS A 78 -14.72 1.58 -31.34
CA LYS A 78 -15.03 0.83 -32.58
C LYS A 78 -16.42 1.19 -33.11
N MET A 79 -17.44 1.24 -32.24
CA MET A 79 -18.81 1.60 -32.62
C MET A 79 -18.92 3.01 -33.21
N MET A 80 -18.15 3.96 -32.68
CA MET A 80 -18.13 5.34 -33.18
C MET A 80 -17.18 5.55 -34.36
N ASN A 81 -16.53 4.50 -34.85
CA ASN A 81 -15.52 4.56 -35.92
C ASN A 81 -14.46 5.65 -35.69
N SER A 82 -14.00 5.79 -34.44
CA SER A 82 -13.09 6.87 -34.08
C SER A 82 -11.69 6.62 -34.68
N PRO A 83 -11.14 7.58 -35.46
CA PRO A 83 -9.83 7.44 -36.11
C PRO A 83 -8.66 7.60 -35.12
N SER A 84 -8.93 7.91 -33.85
CA SER A 84 -7.91 8.12 -32.82
C SER A 84 -7.33 6.79 -32.33
N ASP A 85 -6.01 6.71 -32.15
CA ASP A 85 -5.35 5.55 -31.52
C ASP A 85 -5.49 5.52 -29.99
N PHE A 86 -6.00 6.61 -29.39
CA PHE A 86 -6.19 6.71 -27.95
C PHE A 86 -7.43 5.93 -27.49
N LEU A 87 -7.32 5.29 -26.32
CA LEU A 87 -8.41 4.58 -25.65
C LEU A 87 -9.58 5.54 -25.38
N PHE A 88 -9.26 6.75 -24.95
CA PHE A 88 -10.21 7.82 -24.74
C PHE A 88 -10.09 8.85 -25.85
N ALA A 89 -10.71 8.56 -26.99
CA ALA A 89 -10.75 9.52 -28.09
C ALA A 89 -11.32 10.88 -27.60
N ARG A 90 -10.61 11.96 -27.94
CA ARG A 90 -11.15 13.31 -27.78
C ARG A 90 -12.17 13.51 -28.89
N PHE A 91 -13.45 13.43 -28.53
CA PHE A 91 -14.51 13.88 -29.41
C PHE A 91 -14.49 15.41 -29.40
N ASP A 92 -14.45 16.02 -30.59
CA ASP A 92 -14.68 17.45 -30.76
C ASP A 92 -16.15 17.77 -30.46
N PHE A 93 -16.51 17.73 -29.18
CA PHE A 93 -17.76 18.29 -28.74
C PHE A 93 -17.63 19.83 -28.73
N PRO A 94 -18.65 20.57 -29.21
CA PRO A 94 -18.65 22.01 -29.14
C PRO A 94 -18.38 22.50 -27.71
N MET A 95 -17.62 23.58 -27.57
CA MET A 95 -17.02 24.08 -26.32
C MET A 95 -17.99 24.16 -25.13
N LYS A 96 -19.29 24.39 -25.37
CA LYS A 96 -20.37 24.45 -24.36
C LYS A 96 -20.68 23.11 -23.68
N ILE A 97 -20.54 21.99 -24.39
CA ILE A 97 -20.68 20.64 -23.81
C ILE A 97 -19.43 20.31 -22.96
N ARG A 98 -18.26 20.80 -23.39
CA ARG A 98 -16.98 20.62 -22.70
C ARG A 98 -16.92 21.35 -21.34
N THR A 99 -17.58 22.50 -21.23
CA THR A 99 -17.73 23.22 -19.96
C THR A 99 -18.69 22.50 -19.01
N PHE A 100 -19.78 21.91 -19.52
CA PHE A 100 -20.74 21.13 -18.71
C PHE A 100 -20.07 19.90 -18.09
N ILE A 101 -19.21 19.18 -18.82
CA ILE A 101 -18.50 17.98 -18.33
C ILE A 101 -17.51 18.29 -17.18
N ASN A 102 -17.10 19.55 -16.99
CA ASN A 102 -16.16 19.94 -15.94
C ASN A 102 -16.80 20.64 -14.73
N THR A 103 -18.12 20.84 -14.73
CA THR A 103 -18.82 21.43 -13.58
C THR A 103 -19.01 20.42 -12.45
N ASP A 104 -19.16 20.94 -11.24
CA ASP A 104 -19.46 20.14 -10.05
C ASP A 104 -20.78 19.37 -10.23
N ASP A 105 -21.74 19.94 -10.96
CA ASP A 105 -23.02 19.32 -11.32
C ASP A 105 -22.86 18.03 -12.15
N HIS A 106 -21.93 18.02 -13.12
CA HIS A 106 -21.64 16.81 -13.90
C HIS A 106 -20.95 15.74 -13.06
N ARG A 107 -20.08 16.13 -12.12
CA ARG A 107 -19.44 15.19 -11.17
C ARG A 107 -20.46 14.56 -10.21
N GLN A 108 -21.33 15.38 -9.63
CA GLN A 108 -22.46 14.93 -8.79
C GLN A 108 -23.35 13.95 -9.56
N THR A 109 -23.65 14.26 -10.82
CA THR A 109 -24.45 13.40 -11.71
C THR A 109 -23.76 12.08 -12.01
N ILE A 110 -22.45 12.07 -12.31
CA ILE A 110 -21.70 10.84 -12.53
C ILE A 110 -21.70 9.96 -11.28
N LEU A 111 -21.46 10.53 -10.09
CA LEU A 111 -21.45 9.75 -8.85
C LEU A 111 -22.81 9.18 -8.50
N LYS A 112 -23.89 9.91 -8.80
CA LYS A 112 -25.25 9.37 -8.73
C LYS A 112 -25.45 8.16 -9.64
N TYR A 113 -24.92 8.19 -10.86
CA TYR A 113 -24.99 7.03 -11.78
C TYR A 113 -24.11 5.87 -11.33
N ILE A 114 -22.88 6.14 -10.86
CA ILE A 114 -21.94 5.11 -10.38
C ILE A 114 -22.50 4.42 -9.14
N SER A 115 -23.03 5.19 -8.18
CA SER A 115 -23.70 4.66 -6.99
C SER A 115 -25.02 3.96 -7.30
N ARG A 116 -25.53 4.03 -8.53
CA ARG A 116 -26.86 3.56 -8.92
C ARG A 116 -27.97 4.17 -8.02
N GLY A 117 -27.75 5.40 -7.55
CA GLY A 117 -28.64 6.07 -6.59
C GLY A 117 -28.46 5.64 -5.13
N SER A 118 -27.46 4.82 -4.80
CA SER A 118 -27.08 4.54 -3.41
C SER A 118 -26.56 5.79 -2.72
N ASP A 119 -26.80 5.87 -1.41
CA ASP A 119 -26.33 6.94 -0.54
C ASP A 119 -24.92 6.65 0.03
N GLU A 120 -24.26 5.57 -0.40
CA GLU A 120 -22.90 5.20 0.01
C GLU A 120 -21.84 6.25 -0.37
N LEU A 121 -22.02 6.96 -1.49
CA LEU A 121 -21.07 7.97 -1.97
C LEU A 121 -21.44 9.39 -1.50
N ARG A 122 -22.45 9.52 -0.62
CA ARG A 122 -22.83 10.80 -0.04
C ARG A 122 -22.03 11.06 1.22
N VAL A 123 -21.62 12.31 1.39
CA VAL A 123 -20.86 12.76 2.55
C VAL A 123 -21.72 12.59 3.80
N ARG A 124 -21.20 11.87 4.78
CA ARG A 124 -21.75 11.73 6.13
C ARG A 124 -20.94 12.59 7.09
N GLU A 125 -21.54 12.92 8.24
CA GLU A 125 -20.81 13.63 9.29
C GLU A 125 -19.61 12.82 9.80
N SER A 126 -19.73 11.47 9.82
CA SER A 126 -18.61 10.57 10.15
C SER A 126 -17.40 10.77 9.25
N ASP A 127 -17.64 11.01 7.95
CA ASP A 127 -16.57 11.13 6.95
C ASP A 127 -15.80 12.45 7.15
N ILE A 128 -16.50 13.52 7.55
CA ILE A 128 -15.87 14.81 7.89
C ILE A 128 -15.03 14.67 9.17
N VAL A 129 -15.56 13.99 10.19
CA VAL A 129 -14.83 13.71 11.43
C VAL A 129 -13.58 12.87 11.16
N GLU A 130 -13.65 11.88 10.26
CA GLU A 130 -12.48 11.11 9.82
C GLU A 130 -11.43 12.03 9.19
N LEU A 131 -11.84 12.94 8.30
CA LEU A 131 -10.93 13.92 7.68
C LEU A 131 -10.29 14.85 8.72
N GLU A 132 -11.05 15.33 9.70
CA GLU A 132 -10.56 16.15 10.81
C GLU A 132 -9.54 15.39 11.68
N ASN A 133 -9.75 14.09 11.91
CA ASN A 133 -8.79 13.23 12.61
C ASN A 133 -7.54 12.94 11.75
N PHE A 134 -7.72 12.81 10.44
CA PHE A 134 -6.63 12.56 9.49
C PHE A 134 -5.69 13.76 9.37
N ASP A 135 -6.22 14.99 9.35
CA ASP A 135 -5.45 16.22 9.35
C ASP A 135 -6.17 17.31 10.16
N ALA A 136 -5.79 17.44 11.42
CA ALA A 136 -6.38 18.38 12.36
C ALA A 136 -6.04 19.85 12.06
N PHE A 137 -5.06 20.12 11.19
CA PHE A 137 -4.62 21.49 10.89
C PHE A 137 -5.34 22.09 9.68
N ARG A 138 -6.11 21.29 8.94
CA ARG A 138 -6.89 21.74 7.79
C ARG A 138 -8.36 21.97 8.18
N ASP A 139 -8.90 23.11 7.77
CA ASP A 139 -10.33 23.38 7.89
C ASP A 139 -11.10 22.67 6.76
N TRP A 140 -11.41 21.39 6.99
CA TRP A 140 -12.12 20.55 6.02
C TRP A 140 -13.55 21.02 5.74
N ARG A 141 -14.21 21.62 6.72
CA ARG A 141 -15.60 22.07 6.61
C ARG A 141 -15.75 23.27 5.68
N ASN A 142 -14.76 24.18 5.69
CA ASN A 142 -14.79 25.39 4.88
C ASN A 142 -13.84 25.35 3.67
N ASP A 143 -13.32 24.17 3.29
CA ASP A 143 -12.39 24.06 2.16
C ASP A 143 -13.11 24.37 0.82
N PRO A 144 -12.73 25.45 0.12
CA PRO A 144 -13.41 25.86 -1.11
C PRO A 144 -13.17 24.89 -2.28
N ASN A 145 -12.12 24.05 -2.23
CA ASN A 145 -11.80 23.10 -3.30
C ASN A 145 -12.58 21.78 -3.16
N LEU A 146 -12.93 21.39 -1.93
CA LEU A 146 -13.71 20.18 -1.66
C LEU A 146 -15.20 20.47 -1.52
N ASN A 147 -15.55 21.64 -0.98
CA ASN A 147 -16.93 22.11 -0.80
C ASN A 147 -17.83 21.00 -0.19
N LEU A 148 -17.34 20.37 0.88
CA LEU A 148 -17.99 19.22 1.50
C LEU A 148 -19.31 19.63 2.13
N LYS A 149 -20.39 18.96 1.74
CA LYS A 149 -21.72 19.16 2.33
C LYS A 149 -22.36 17.83 2.64
N VAL A 150 -22.78 17.67 3.89
CA VAL A 150 -23.46 16.46 4.35
C VAL A 150 -24.72 16.21 3.52
N GLY A 151 -24.86 14.99 3.01
CA GLY A 151 -25.99 14.56 2.18
C GLY A 151 -25.86 14.83 0.67
N GLU A 152 -24.85 15.60 0.24
CA GLU A 152 -24.47 15.69 -1.18
C GLU A 152 -23.44 14.59 -1.54
N TYR A 153 -23.27 14.27 -2.83
CA TYR A 153 -22.21 13.33 -3.21
C TYR A 153 -20.84 13.95 -2.97
N PHE A 154 -19.88 13.12 -2.55
CA PHE A 154 -18.51 13.54 -2.30
C PHE A 154 -17.89 14.18 -3.55
N HIS A 155 -17.23 15.34 -3.39
CA HIS A 155 -16.63 16.02 -4.53
C HIS A 155 -15.33 15.33 -4.97
N ILE A 156 -15.42 14.48 -6.00
CA ILE A 156 -14.27 13.71 -6.50
C ILE A 156 -13.47 14.48 -7.56
N SER A 157 -12.15 14.60 -7.35
CA SER A 157 -11.17 15.07 -8.32
C SER A 157 -10.18 13.98 -8.72
N ASN A 158 -9.63 14.06 -9.93
CA ASN A 158 -8.72 13.04 -10.46
C ASN A 158 -7.45 12.85 -9.61
N HIS A 159 -6.98 13.89 -8.91
CA HIS A 159 -5.79 13.79 -8.06
C HIS A 159 -6.06 13.16 -6.70
N GLN A 160 -7.30 13.15 -6.22
CA GLN A 160 -7.64 12.49 -4.96
C GLN A 160 -7.38 10.99 -5.03
N PHE A 161 -7.75 10.29 -6.12
CA PHE A 161 -7.50 8.84 -6.24
C PHE A 161 -6.04 8.49 -6.02
N ARG A 162 -5.15 9.19 -6.69
CA ARG A 162 -3.70 8.96 -6.56
C ARG A 162 -3.22 9.22 -5.12
N ARG A 163 -3.75 10.24 -4.46
CA ARG A 163 -3.43 10.55 -3.07
C ARG A 163 -3.97 9.48 -2.11
N SER A 164 -5.22 9.07 -2.29
CA SER A 164 -5.85 7.99 -1.52
C SER A 164 -5.12 6.67 -1.69
N THR A 165 -4.74 6.29 -2.92
CA THR A 165 -3.92 5.09 -3.18
C THR A 165 -2.60 5.16 -2.41
N ALA A 166 -1.92 6.32 -2.41
CA ALA A 166 -0.67 6.50 -1.67
C ALA A 166 -0.87 6.35 -0.15
N ILE A 167 -1.89 7.00 0.41
CA ILE A 167 -2.22 6.95 1.84
C ILE A 167 -2.57 5.53 2.28
N TYR A 168 -3.47 4.84 1.57
CA TYR A 168 -3.92 3.52 1.99
C TYR A 168 -2.87 2.43 1.74
N ALA A 169 -2.08 2.54 0.66
CA ALA A 169 -0.93 1.66 0.46
C ALA A 169 0.16 1.87 1.52
N ALA A 170 0.30 3.10 2.02
CA ALA A 170 1.19 3.41 3.13
C ALA A 170 0.66 2.84 4.45
N ARG A 171 -0.63 3.04 4.71
CA ARG A 171 -1.32 2.63 5.93
C ARG A 171 -1.44 1.12 6.06
N SER A 172 -1.50 0.39 4.95
CA SER A 172 -1.47 -1.07 4.99
C SER A 172 -0.13 -1.63 5.48
N GLY A 173 0.96 -0.86 5.43
CA GLY A 173 2.30 -1.32 5.80
C GLY A 173 2.92 -2.31 4.82
N LYS A 174 2.26 -2.59 3.69
CA LYS A 174 2.61 -3.69 2.77
C LYS A 174 3.23 -3.21 1.46
N VAL A 175 3.17 -1.91 1.17
CA VAL A 175 3.75 -1.33 -0.05
C VAL A 175 4.94 -0.46 0.30
N SER A 176 6.11 -0.84 -0.23
CA SER A 176 7.35 -0.11 -0.04
C SER A 176 7.30 1.28 -0.70
N LEU A 177 8.09 2.22 -0.17
CA LEU A 177 8.22 3.55 -0.75
C LEU A 177 8.81 3.52 -2.19
N PRO A 178 9.84 2.71 -2.50
CA PRO A 178 10.31 2.52 -3.87
C PRO A 178 9.23 1.97 -4.82
N SER A 179 8.42 1.01 -4.37
CA SER A 179 7.32 0.46 -5.17
C SER A 179 6.28 1.52 -5.52
N LEU A 180 5.89 2.37 -4.55
CA LEU A 180 4.99 3.50 -4.80
C LEU A 180 5.62 4.54 -5.71
N LYS A 181 6.92 4.87 -5.55
CA LYS A 181 7.63 5.76 -6.47
C LYS A 181 7.59 5.22 -7.90
N PHE A 182 7.83 3.93 -8.09
CA PHE A 182 7.76 3.29 -9.40
C PHE A 182 6.34 3.25 -9.97
N GLN A 183 5.33 2.90 -9.18
CA GLN A 183 3.92 2.91 -9.61
C GLN A 183 3.52 4.31 -10.08
N PHE A 184 3.95 5.34 -9.36
CA PHE A 184 3.62 6.72 -9.64
C PHE A 184 4.56 7.43 -10.62
N LYS A 185 5.64 6.78 -11.09
CA LYS A 185 6.66 7.44 -11.92
C LYS A 185 7.15 8.75 -11.29
N HIS A 186 7.35 8.76 -9.98
CA HIS A 186 7.90 9.90 -9.26
C HIS A 186 9.42 9.96 -9.47
N LEU A 187 9.96 11.16 -9.68
CA LEU A 187 11.41 11.34 -9.90
C LEU A 187 12.20 11.06 -8.61
N SER A 188 11.64 11.41 -7.45
CA SER A 188 12.25 11.27 -6.13
C SER A 188 11.33 10.57 -5.14
N GLU A 189 11.92 9.96 -4.12
CA GLU A 189 11.18 9.34 -3.01
C GLU A 189 10.50 10.39 -2.12
N VAL A 190 11.11 11.58 -1.99
CA VAL A 190 10.52 12.73 -1.28
C VAL A 190 9.15 13.10 -1.85
N MET A 191 8.98 13.08 -3.17
CA MET A 191 7.66 13.29 -3.77
C MET A 191 6.66 12.22 -3.35
N THR A 192 7.07 10.96 -3.26
CA THR A 192 6.19 9.89 -2.79
C THR A 192 5.86 10.03 -1.31
N MET A 193 6.82 10.46 -0.48
CA MET A 193 6.60 10.75 0.94
C MET A 193 5.56 11.85 1.13
N LEU A 194 5.66 12.94 0.37
CA LEU A 194 4.65 14.00 0.39
C LEU A 194 3.27 13.45 0.08
N TYR A 195 3.13 12.51 -0.87
CA TYR A 195 1.83 11.87 -1.19
C TYR A 195 1.33 10.91 -0.11
N ARG A 196 2.18 10.42 0.78
CA ARG A 196 1.81 9.50 1.88
C ARG A 196 1.65 10.21 3.22
N GLU A 197 1.91 11.51 3.28
CA GLU A 197 1.79 12.29 4.51
C GLU A 197 0.42 12.09 5.17
N ASN A 198 0.44 12.02 6.50
CA ASN A 198 -0.67 11.69 7.39
C ASN A 198 -1.24 10.27 7.26
N ALA A 199 -0.62 9.37 6.50
CA ALA A 199 -1.10 7.99 6.39
C ALA A 199 -1.19 7.23 7.73
N SER A 200 -0.38 7.60 8.73
CA SER A 200 -0.45 7.06 10.10
C SER A 200 -1.78 7.36 10.80
N PHE A 201 -2.45 8.46 10.44
CA PHE A 201 -3.72 8.90 11.03
C PHE A 201 -4.93 8.42 10.22
N ALA A 202 -4.74 7.91 9.01
CA ALA A 202 -5.83 7.36 8.21
C ALA A 202 -6.42 6.11 8.85
N GLU A 203 -7.74 5.92 8.68
CA GLU A 203 -8.35 4.65 9.03
C GLU A 203 -7.74 3.52 8.22
N ASN A 204 -7.50 2.40 8.88
CA ASN A 204 -7.02 1.23 8.19
C ASN A 204 -8.23 0.51 7.58
N ILE A 205 -8.46 0.73 6.28
CA ILE A 205 -9.53 0.08 5.50
C ILE A 205 -9.52 -1.45 5.58
N LEU A 206 -8.40 -2.05 6.00
CA LEU A 206 -8.28 -3.48 6.24
C LEU A 206 -8.94 -3.94 7.54
N ASN A 207 -9.07 -3.04 8.52
CA ASN A 207 -9.64 -3.34 9.83
C ASN A 207 -11.16 -3.08 9.90
N ILE A 208 -11.69 -2.20 9.04
CA ILE A 208 -13.10 -1.75 9.07
C ILE A 208 -14.10 -2.90 8.90
N VAL A 209 -13.75 -3.97 8.19
CA VAL A 209 -14.68 -5.08 7.86
C VAL A 209 -14.44 -6.31 8.75
N LYS A 210 -14.35 -6.15 10.08
CA LYS A 210 -14.52 -7.31 11.00
C LYS A 210 -16.00 -7.71 11.13
N THR A 211 -16.92 -6.87 10.65
CA THR A 211 -18.37 -7.05 10.73
C THR A 211 -19.02 -6.89 9.35
N GLY A 212 -19.47 -8.01 8.77
CA GLY A 212 -20.59 -8.11 7.81
C GLY A 212 -20.44 -7.46 6.42
N ASP A 213 -20.84 -8.22 5.39
CA ASP A 213 -21.10 -7.80 4.00
C ASP A 213 -20.01 -6.99 3.29
N SER A 214 -18.94 -7.69 2.93
CA SER A 214 -17.75 -7.16 2.25
C SER A 214 -18.00 -6.72 0.80
N HIS A 215 -17.64 -5.47 0.48
CA HIS A 215 -17.35 -5.04 -0.90
C HIS A 215 -16.24 -5.90 -1.51
N ASP A 216 -16.42 -6.36 -2.75
CA ASP A 216 -15.51 -7.31 -3.44
C ASP A 216 -14.05 -6.85 -3.45
N VAL A 217 -13.80 -5.54 -3.58
CA VAL A 217 -12.45 -4.95 -3.63
C VAL A 217 -11.68 -5.12 -2.32
N ILE A 218 -12.35 -4.97 -1.18
CA ILE A 218 -11.73 -5.11 0.15
C ILE A 218 -11.43 -6.59 0.42
N ARG A 219 -12.32 -7.49 -0.03
CA ARG A 219 -12.09 -8.94 0.06
C ARG A 219 -10.89 -9.35 -0.79
N ASP A 220 -10.82 -8.90 -2.04
CA ASP A 220 -9.70 -9.20 -2.94
C ASP A 220 -8.39 -8.67 -2.36
N TYR A 221 -8.41 -7.43 -1.84
CA TYR A 221 -7.22 -6.85 -1.20
C TYR A 221 -6.79 -7.62 0.05
N ARG A 222 -7.73 -8.04 0.91
CA ARG A 222 -7.41 -8.87 2.08
C ARG A 222 -6.84 -10.23 1.72
N ASN A 223 -7.40 -10.89 0.70
CA ASN A 223 -6.87 -12.16 0.21
C ASN A 223 -5.42 -11.98 -0.25
N GLU A 224 -5.14 -10.90 -0.98
CA GLU A 224 -3.79 -10.56 -1.41
C GLU A 224 -2.84 -10.32 -0.23
N LEU A 225 -3.32 -9.63 0.81
CA LEU A 225 -2.52 -9.42 2.01
C LEU A 225 -2.23 -10.70 2.79
N MET A 226 -3.21 -11.60 2.87
CA MET A 226 -3.01 -12.90 3.52
C MET A 226 -2.03 -13.78 2.74
N LEU A 227 -2.05 -13.68 1.40
CA LEU A 227 -1.06 -14.33 0.55
C LEU A 227 0.35 -13.75 0.79
N LEU A 228 0.48 -12.43 0.82
CA LEU A 228 1.76 -11.76 1.12
C LEU A 228 2.28 -12.13 2.52
N GLU A 229 1.41 -12.15 3.53
CA GLU A 229 1.75 -12.57 4.90
C GLU A 229 2.24 -14.03 4.93
N ALA A 230 1.60 -14.94 4.18
CA ALA A 230 2.06 -16.32 4.07
C ALA A 230 3.43 -16.43 3.40
N GLN A 231 3.68 -15.65 2.35
CA GLN A 231 4.98 -15.62 1.65
C GLN A 231 6.09 -15.01 2.51
N GLU A 232 5.80 -13.92 3.23
CA GLU A 232 6.73 -13.30 4.18
C GLU A 232 7.10 -14.29 5.29
N PHE A 233 6.10 -14.99 5.86
CA PHE A 233 6.34 -16.04 6.85
C PHE A 233 7.20 -17.17 6.27
N GLU A 234 6.89 -17.65 5.06
CA GLU A 234 7.67 -18.69 4.40
C GLU A 234 9.13 -18.25 4.19
N ALA A 235 9.35 -17.03 3.70
CA ALA A 235 10.69 -16.50 3.47
C ALA A 235 11.48 -16.36 4.77
N HIS A 236 10.92 -15.67 5.77
CA HIS A 236 11.65 -15.29 6.98
C HIS A 236 11.70 -16.37 8.05
N VAL A 237 10.72 -17.26 8.12
CA VAL A 237 10.64 -18.29 9.17
C VAL A 237 11.01 -19.65 8.60
N VAL A 238 10.35 -20.07 7.52
CA VAL A 238 10.45 -21.45 7.01
C VAL A 238 11.75 -21.69 6.25
N LYS A 239 12.07 -20.83 5.28
CA LYS A 239 13.26 -20.92 4.42
C LYS A 239 14.54 -20.42 5.09
N SER A 240 14.41 -19.69 6.19
CA SER A 240 15.55 -19.26 6.99
C SER A 240 16.32 -20.48 7.53
N THR A 241 17.62 -20.48 7.29
CA THR A 241 18.60 -21.40 7.87
C THR A 241 19.16 -20.89 9.19
N ASP A 242 19.12 -19.57 9.39
CA ASP A 242 19.49 -18.94 10.66
C ASP A 242 18.52 -19.33 11.77
N LYS A 243 19.07 -19.48 12.97
CA LYS A 243 18.28 -19.73 14.18
C LYS A 243 17.40 -18.52 14.49
N LEU A 244 16.11 -18.75 14.71
CA LEU A 244 15.17 -17.70 15.09
C LEU A 244 15.16 -17.44 16.61
N PHE A 245 15.07 -16.17 16.99
CA PHE A 245 15.10 -15.69 18.36
C PHE A 245 13.82 -14.89 18.71
N GLY A 246 13.62 -14.59 20.00
CA GLY A 246 12.39 -13.97 20.51
C GLY A 246 11.34 -15.01 20.90
N GLY A 247 10.24 -14.59 21.54
CA GLY A 247 9.25 -15.53 22.08
C GLY A 247 8.67 -16.45 21.01
N SER A 248 8.16 -15.87 19.93
CA SER A 248 7.57 -16.64 18.83
C SER A 248 8.62 -17.17 17.87
N GLY A 249 9.76 -16.48 17.71
CA GLY A 249 10.89 -17.02 16.94
C GLY A 249 11.39 -18.34 17.51
N SER A 250 11.61 -18.43 18.84
CA SER A 250 12.01 -19.68 19.49
C SER A 250 10.95 -20.77 19.43
N ARG A 251 9.65 -20.42 19.49
CA ARG A 251 8.56 -21.38 19.26
C ARG A 251 8.62 -21.95 17.85
N PHE A 252 8.72 -21.10 16.83
CA PHE A 252 8.77 -21.54 15.44
C PHE A 252 10.04 -22.32 15.10
N GLU A 253 11.18 -22.00 15.74
CA GLU A 253 12.41 -22.78 15.62
C GLU A 253 12.23 -24.22 16.12
N GLN A 254 11.55 -24.39 17.28
CA GLN A 254 11.22 -25.72 17.80
C GLN A 254 10.21 -26.45 16.90
N GLU A 255 9.24 -25.75 16.34
CA GLU A 255 8.30 -26.34 15.38
C GLU A 255 9.02 -26.80 14.10
N LYS A 256 9.94 -25.99 13.55
CA LYS A 256 10.77 -26.38 12.40
C LYS A 256 11.56 -27.66 12.67
N TYR A 257 12.15 -27.79 13.86
CA TYR A 257 12.87 -29.00 14.26
C TYR A 257 11.98 -30.26 14.23
N ASN A 258 10.71 -30.13 14.60
CA ASN A 258 9.73 -31.22 14.55
C ASN A 258 9.21 -31.53 13.13
N ASN A 259 9.63 -30.75 12.13
CA ASN A 259 9.28 -30.88 10.71
C ASN A 259 7.80 -31.20 10.43
N PRO A 260 6.85 -30.39 10.92
CA PRO A 260 5.45 -30.62 10.69
C PRO A 260 5.11 -30.48 9.20
N SER A 261 4.20 -31.33 8.73
CA SER A 261 3.86 -31.44 7.30
C SER A 261 3.42 -30.12 6.66
N TRP A 262 2.88 -29.20 7.45
CA TRP A 262 2.33 -27.95 6.97
C TRP A 262 3.33 -26.85 6.64
N LEU A 263 4.56 -26.95 7.14
CA LEU A 263 5.62 -26.03 6.75
C LEU A 263 6.13 -26.30 5.32
N ASN A 264 5.76 -27.44 4.74
CA ASN A 264 6.28 -27.87 3.44
C ASN A 264 5.52 -27.29 2.23
N SER A 265 4.36 -26.67 2.43
CA SER A 265 3.55 -26.09 1.35
C SER A 265 3.05 -24.70 1.70
N ILE A 266 3.28 -23.75 0.79
CA ILE A 266 2.75 -22.38 0.88
C ILE A 266 1.22 -22.36 0.96
N GLU A 267 0.53 -23.31 0.33
CA GLU A 267 -0.93 -23.41 0.32
C GLU A 267 -1.47 -23.75 1.73
N GLU A 268 -0.74 -24.58 2.48
CA GLU A 268 -1.10 -24.91 3.86
C GLU A 268 -0.82 -23.76 4.84
N ILE A 269 0.26 -23.00 4.58
CA ILE A 269 0.58 -21.78 5.32
C ILE A 269 -0.50 -20.72 5.06
N GLU A 270 -0.84 -20.47 3.80
CA GLU A 270 -1.89 -19.54 3.40
C GLU A 270 -3.23 -19.89 4.04
N LYS A 271 -3.60 -21.18 4.05
CA LYS A 271 -4.81 -21.64 4.74
C LYS A 271 -4.79 -21.33 6.24
N ARG A 272 -3.65 -21.53 6.91
CA ARG A 272 -3.52 -21.22 8.35
C ARG A 272 -3.52 -19.72 8.64
N VAL A 273 -3.00 -18.90 7.74
CA VAL A 273 -3.09 -17.42 7.82
C VAL A 273 -4.55 -17.00 7.66
N LYS A 274 -5.26 -17.54 6.66
CA LYS A 274 -6.71 -17.31 6.47
C LYS A 274 -7.55 -17.74 7.67
N ASP A 275 -7.22 -18.88 8.28
CA ASP A 275 -7.85 -19.38 9.51
C ASP A 275 -7.45 -18.57 10.77
N GLY A 276 -6.54 -17.59 10.66
CA GLY A 276 -6.04 -16.79 11.78
C GLY A 276 -5.17 -17.57 12.78
N ARG A 277 -4.68 -18.75 12.40
CA ARG A 277 -3.80 -19.59 13.24
C ARG A 277 -2.37 -19.07 13.24
N ILE A 278 -1.92 -18.54 12.11
CA ILE A 278 -0.61 -17.93 11.93
C ILE A 278 -0.81 -16.45 11.62
N SER A 279 0.05 -15.61 12.18
CA SER A 279 0.22 -14.24 11.73
C SER A 279 1.70 -13.92 11.64
N TYR A 280 2.07 -13.11 10.66
CA TYR A 280 3.40 -12.59 10.47
C TYR A 280 3.34 -11.18 9.88
N ARG A 281 4.07 -10.27 10.50
CA ARG A 281 4.31 -8.93 9.97
C ARG A 281 5.79 -8.63 10.06
N GLU A 282 6.37 -8.25 8.94
CA GLU A 282 7.74 -7.75 8.91
C GLU A 282 7.84 -6.46 9.74
N THR A 283 8.92 -6.34 10.53
CA THR A 283 9.25 -5.17 11.33
C THR A 283 10.67 -4.72 11.04
N ALA A 284 11.06 -3.53 11.52
CA ALA A 284 12.40 -2.98 11.30
C ALA A 284 13.55 -3.86 11.84
N ILE A 285 13.25 -4.75 12.81
CA ILE A 285 14.24 -5.61 13.49
C ILE A 285 14.03 -7.10 13.26
N GLY A 286 13.10 -7.49 12.38
CA GLY A 286 12.73 -8.89 12.16
C GLY A 286 11.26 -9.03 11.79
N GLY A 287 10.50 -9.78 12.58
CA GLY A 287 9.06 -10.00 12.41
C GLY A 287 8.29 -10.02 13.73
N CYS A 288 6.97 -9.91 13.61
CA CYS A 288 6.02 -9.99 14.72
C CYS A 288 4.88 -10.93 14.34
N SER A 289 4.49 -11.82 15.26
CA SER A 289 3.39 -12.77 15.06
C SER A 289 2.10 -12.42 15.82
N SER A 290 2.02 -11.17 16.29
CA SER A 290 0.85 -10.69 17.03
C SER A 290 -0.37 -10.60 16.10
N ARG A 291 -1.46 -11.22 16.52
CA ARG A 291 -2.73 -11.24 15.77
C ARG A 291 -3.51 -9.94 15.92
N GLU A 292 -3.24 -9.19 16.99
CA GLU A 292 -3.93 -7.96 17.34
C GLU A 292 -3.01 -6.75 17.14
N MET A 293 -3.58 -5.56 17.26
CA MET A 293 -2.77 -4.35 17.29
C MET A 293 -1.96 -4.37 18.59
N CYS A 294 -0.64 -4.34 18.47
CA CYS A 294 0.22 -4.36 19.63
C CYS A 294 0.13 -3.01 20.34
N ASP A 295 -0.24 -3.00 21.62
CA ASP A 295 -0.30 -1.80 22.47
C ASP A 295 1.06 -1.07 22.56
N LYS A 296 2.14 -1.81 22.25
CA LYS A 296 3.52 -1.33 22.28
C LYS A 296 4.00 -0.79 20.92
N PHE A 297 3.20 -0.93 19.86
CA PHE A 297 3.52 -0.46 18.51
C PHE A 297 3.38 1.06 18.35
N SER A 298 2.75 1.74 19.32
CA SER A 298 2.29 3.13 19.16
C SER A 298 3.38 4.21 19.29
N LEU A 299 4.64 3.88 19.58
CA LEU A 299 5.65 4.88 19.99
C LEU A 299 6.99 4.84 19.22
N ASP A 300 7.10 4.18 18.07
CA ASP A 300 8.38 4.01 17.34
C ASP A 300 9.54 3.45 18.22
N GLU A 301 9.23 2.89 19.40
CA GLU A 301 10.19 2.26 20.30
C GLU A 301 10.23 0.75 20.07
N ILE A 302 11.44 0.19 19.98
CA ILE A 302 11.62 -1.25 19.73
C ILE A 302 12.07 -2.03 20.97
N ILE A 303 12.42 -1.33 22.05
CA ILE A 303 12.81 -1.94 23.34
C ILE A 303 11.88 -3.07 23.74
N PRO A 304 10.54 -2.92 23.70
CA PRO A 304 9.66 -3.97 24.18
C PRO A 304 9.73 -5.24 23.33
N CYS A 305 10.04 -5.12 22.03
CA CYS A 305 10.22 -6.24 21.12
C CYS A 305 11.55 -6.98 21.40
N LEU A 306 12.61 -6.27 21.79
CA LEU A 306 13.92 -6.84 22.11
C LEU A 306 13.99 -7.42 23.53
N ALA A 307 13.26 -6.85 24.48
CA ALA A 307 13.35 -7.13 25.90
C ALA A 307 12.46 -8.30 26.38
N GLY A 308 11.92 -9.12 25.45
CA GLY A 308 11.16 -10.34 25.79
C GLY A 308 9.69 -10.30 25.39
N CYS A 309 9.36 -9.78 24.22
CA CYS A 309 8.00 -9.91 23.67
C CYS A 309 7.73 -11.36 23.22
N ASP A 310 6.57 -11.89 23.62
CA ASP A 310 6.12 -13.25 23.26
C ASP A 310 5.88 -13.41 21.76
N ASP A 311 5.47 -12.34 21.07
CA ASP A 311 5.14 -12.37 19.64
C ASP A 311 6.32 -12.05 18.73
N ALA A 312 7.46 -11.63 19.29
CA ALA A 312 8.62 -11.19 18.51
C ALA A 312 9.36 -12.36 17.85
N ILE A 313 9.80 -12.12 16.61
CA ILE A 313 10.63 -13.00 15.81
C ILE A 313 11.86 -12.18 15.39
N LEU A 314 13.02 -12.54 15.90
CA LEU A 314 14.31 -11.90 15.60
C LEU A 314 15.16 -12.87 14.80
N GLY A 315 15.91 -12.36 13.81
CA GLY A 315 16.60 -13.19 12.82
C GLY A 315 15.74 -13.45 11.59
N GLY A 316 16.06 -14.48 10.81
CA GLY A 316 15.35 -14.76 9.55
C GLY A 316 15.73 -13.82 8.40
N ASP A 317 16.84 -13.10 8.54
CA ASP A 317 17.32 -12.13 7.54
C ASP A 317 17.85 -12.83 6.28
N ASP A 318 18.40 -14.03 6.45
CA ASP A 318 18.90 -14.91 5.38
C ASP A 318 17.79 -15.42 4.44
N GLY A 319 16.54 -15.44 4.91
CA GLY A 319 15.35 -15.63 4.08
C GLY A 319 15.24 -14.62 2.93
N LEU A 320 15.86 -13.44 3.07
CA LEU A 320 16.01 -12.42 2.04
C LEU A 320 17.40 -12.41 1.38
N GLY A 321 18.24 -13.40 1.65
CA GLY A 321 19.64 -13.44 1.22
C GLY A 321 20.55 -12.44 1.96
N LEU A 322 20.11 -11.91 3.10
CA LEU A 322 20.91 -11.02 3.93
C LEU A 322 21.74 -11.82 4.95
N LYS A 323 22.77 -11.17 5.51
CA LYS A 323 23.53 -11.78 6.61
C LYS A 323 22.70 -11.76 7.90
N ARG A 324 22.93 -12.73 8.76
CA ARG A 324 22.35 -12.79 10.11
C ARG A 324 22.46 -11.45 10.86
N GLY A 325 21.33 -10.98 11.36
CA GLY A 325 21.23 -9.74 12.13
C GLY A 325 21.43 -8.46 11.31
N ALA A 326 21.38 -8.51 9.97
CA ALA A 326 21.50 -7.35 9.11
C ALA A 326 20.46 -6.27 9.42
N LYS A 327 19.21 -6.67 9.75
CA LYS A 327 18.15 -5.70 10.10
C LYS A 327 18.47 -4.97 11.39
N LEU A 328 18.89 -5.70 12.43
CA LEU A 328 19.33 -5.13 13.71
C LEU A 328 20.54 -4.21 13.54
N LYS A 329 21.52 -4.60 12.72
CA LYS A 329 22.71 -3.78 12.41
C LYS A 329 22.31 -2.48 11.73
N LYS A 330 21.43 -2.54 10.71
CA LYS A 330 20.93 -1.36 10.00
C LYS A 330 20.13 -0.43 10.90
N TYR A 331 19.27 -0.98 11.76
CA TYR A 331 18.51 -0.18 12.72
C TYR A 331 19.44 0.53 13.72
N LYS A 332 20.46 -0.19 14.22
CA LYS A 332 21.50 0.40 15.08
C LYS A 332 22.24 1.56 14.39
N GLU A 333 22.68 1.39 13.15
CA GLU A 333 23.35 2.45 12.38
C GLU A 333 22.48 3.70 12.21
N THR A 334 21.16 3.50 12.07
CA THR A 334 20.18 4.59 11.98
C THR A 334 20.11 5.37 13.30
N LEU A 335 20.02 4.68 14.43
CA LEU A 335 20.04 5.31 15.76
C LEU A 335 21.36 6.03 16.07
N GLU A 336 22.48 5.44 15.66
CA GLU A 336 23.81 6.06 15.83
C GLU A 336 23.91 7.37 15.04
N THR A 337 23.37 7.40 13.83
CA THR A 337 23.29 8.61 13.00
C THR A 337 22.38 9.65 13.65
N GLU A 338 21.21 9.26 14.17
CA GLU A 338 20.29 10.18 14.87
C GLU A 338 20.92 10.79 16.12
N LEU A 339 21.72 10.01 16.87
CA LEU A 339 22.42 10.49 18.06
C LEU A 339 23.42 11.61 17.77
N GLU A 340 23.98 11.70 16.56
CA GLU A 340 24.89 12.79 16.18
C GLU A 340 24.21 14.15 16.15
N TYR A 341 22.90 14.18 15.90
CA TYR A 341 22.10 15.40 15.78
C TYR A 341 21.31 15.74 17.06
N LEU A 342 21.31 14.86 18.06
CA LEU A 342 20.56 15.05 19.30
C LEU A 342 21.45 15.61 20.42
N GLU A 343 20.87 16.49 21.24
CA GLU A 343 21.55 16.95 22.46
C GLU A 343 21.78 15.78 23.43
N PRO A 344 22.98 15.63 24.03
CA PRO A 344 23.33 14.46 24.85
C PRO A 344 22.42 14.16 26.05
N GLU A 345 21.73 15.19 26.58
CA GLU A 345 20.81 15.08 27.72
C GLU A 345 19.34 14.99 27.29
N HIS A 346 19.03 15.07 26.00
CA HIS A 346 17.66 14.96 25.51
C HIS A 346 17.08 13.57 25.82
N PRO A 347 15.80 13.44 26.25
CA PRO A 347 15.18 12.15 26.56
C PRO A 347 15.29 11.12 25.42
N SER A 348 15.11 11.56 24.17
CA SER A 348 15.27 10.70 22.98
C SER A 348 16.70 10.18 22.81
N ALA A 349 17.72 10.97 23.18
CA ALA A 349 19.11 10.51 23.14
C ALA A 349 19.39 9.44 24.19
N HIS A 350 18.78 9.55 25.38
CA HIS A 350 18.86 8.51 26.41
C HIS A 350 18.19 7.21 25.94
N LEU A 351 17.02 7.33 25.31
CA LEU A 351 16.29 6.19 24.76
C LEU A 351 17.07 5.49 23.63
N ALA A 352 17.57 6.24 22.65
CA ALA A 352 18.36 5.70 21.54
C ALA A 352 19.61 4.95 22.04
N ARG A 353 20.32 5.49 23.06
CA ARG A 353 21.45 4.78 23.69
C ARG A 353 21.04 3.46 24.34
N LYS A 354 19.88 3.44 25.00
CA LYS A 354 19.32 2.23 25.61
C LYS A 354 18.96 1.19 24.54
N GLU A 355 18.35 1.61 23.44
CA GLU A 355 18.07 0.74 22.28
C GLU A 355 19.35 0.15 21.69
N ILE A 356 20.36 0.98 21.42
CA ILE A 356 21.65 0.52 20.88
C ILE A 356 22.29 -0.53 21.79
N THR A 357 22.24 -0.31 23.11
CA THR A 357 22.79 -1.25 24.09
C THR A 357 22.09 -2.62 24.03
N LEU A 358 20.75 -2.62 23.95
CA LEU A 358 19.96 -3.85 23.84
C LEU A 358 20.20 -4.56 22.50
N ILE A 359 20.25 -3.82 21.39
CA ILE A 359 20.56 -4.38 20.07
C ILE A 359 21.94 -5.04 20.10
N HIS A 360 22.93 -4.38 20.69
CA HIS A 360 24.29 -4.91 20.79
C HIS A 360 24.32 -6.22 21.58
N GLN A 361 23.62 -6.28 22.73
CA GLN A 361 23.49 -7.51 23.50
C GLN A 361 22.85 -8.64 22.67
N LYS A 362 21.78 -8.35 21.92
CA LYS A 362 21.13 -9.35 21.06
C LYS A 362 22.00 -9.83 19.91
N LEU A 363 22.78 -8.95 19.29
CA LEU A 363 23.74 -9.34 18.25
C LEU A 363 24.81 -10.28 18.81
N ILE A 364 25.31 -10.04 20.03
CA ILE A 364 26.26 -10.94 20.70
C ILE A 364 25.61 -12.30 21.01
N GLU A 365 24.38 -12.32 21.53
CA GLU A 365 23.63 -13.56 21.78
C GLU A 365 23.41 -14.36 20.49
N MET A 366 23.25 -13.68 19.35
CA MET A 366 23.15 -14.31 18.04
C MET A 366 24.49 -14.91 17.58
N GLU A 367 25.62 -14.23 17.81
CA GLU A 367 26.94 -14.70 17.36
C GLU A 367 27.51 -15.83 18.25
N ALA A 368 27.19 -15.86 19.54
CA ALA A 368 27.76 -16.80 20.52
C ALA A 368 27.27 -18.27 20.42
N ILE A 369 26.42 -18.61 19.45
CA ILE A 369 25.84 -19.97 19.28
C ILE A 369 26.46 -20.70 18.06
N ASP A 370 27.34 -20.01 17.30
CA ASP A 370 28.05 -20.59 16.15
C ASP A 370 29.41 -21.21 16.52
N ASP A 371 29.84 -21.07 17.78
CA ASP A 371 30.98 -21.76 18.43
C ASP A 371 30.48 -22.92 19.32
#